data_AF-A0A9E1RS70-F1
#
_entry.id   AF-A0A9E1RS70-F1
#
_cell.length_a   1.000
_cell.length_b   1.000
_cell.length_c   1.000
_cell.angle_alpha   90.00
_cell.angle_beta   90.00
_cell.angle_gamma   90.00
#
_symmetry.space_group_name_H-M   'P 1'
#
loop_
_entity.id
_entity.type
_entity.pdbx_description
1 polymer ?
#
loop_
_entity_poly.entity_id
_entity_poly.type
_entity_poly.pdbx_seq_one_letter_code
_entity_poly.pdbx_strand_id
1 'polypeptide(L)'
;MSQDVSTDGVIEAIEPEGAQAGIVKKTLGPGFWLAVGWIVLIVLLAVLAPVLPLKDPNANFIDIQGKGRPPYGPSGDHWLGSDQDARDMLSRTIYGARVSLVVGFSAVA
;
A
#
# COMPACT_ATOMS: atom_id res chain seq x y z
N MET A 1 -26.63 31.50 -67.20
CA MET A 1 -27.36 30.37 -66.59
C MET A 1 -26.48 29.81 -65.47
N SER A 2 -26.46 30.51 -64.33
CA SER A 2 -25.76 30.09 -63.11
C SER A 2 -26.85 29.76 -62.10
N GLN A 3 -26.99 28.48 -61.75
CA GLN A 3 -27.85 28.05 -60.67
C GLN A 3 -27.12 28.35 -59.35
N ASP A 4 -27.80 29.06 -58.45
CA ASP A 4 -27.37 29.19 -57.07
C ASP A 4 -27.59 27.84 -56.38
N VAL A 5 -26.50 27.18 -56.01
CA VAL A 5 -26.58 25.99 -55.17
C VAL A 5 -26.83 26.52 -53.76
N SER A 6 -28.10 26.54 -53.35
CA SER A 6 -28.52 26.81 -51.97
C SER A 6 -27.78 25.85 -51.04
N THR A 7 -26.71 26.36 -50.42
CA THR A 7 -25.84 25.62 -49.50
C THR A 7 -26.34 25.79 -48.05
N ASP A 8 -27.41 26.57 -47.87
CA ASP A 8 -27.88 27.02 -46.57
C ASP A 8 -28.68 25.95 -45.81
N GLY A 9 -29.29 24.99 -46.53
CA GLY A 9 -30.14 23.96 -45.93
C GLY A 9 -29.40 22.76 -45.34
N VAL A 10 -28.10 22.60 -45.58
CA VAL A 10 -27.33 21.42 -45.13
C VAL A 10 -26.52 21.69 -43.85
N ILE A 11 -26.35 22.96 -43.47
CA ILE A 11 -25.45 23.36 -42.37
C ILE A 11 -26.20 23.47 -41.02
N GLU A 12 -27.53 23.48 -41.00
CA GLU A 12 -28.31 23.86 -39.80
C GLU A 12 -28.61 22.72 -38.80
N ALA A 13 -28.29 21.46 -39.10
CA ALA A 13 -28.79 20.32 -38.29
C ALA A 13 -27.72 19.46 -37.61
N ILE A 14 -26.64 20.07 -37.10
CA ILE A 14 -25.77 19.40 -36.11
C ILE A 14 -25.48 20.39 -34.98
N GLU A 15 -26.49 20.74 -34.20
CA GLU A 15 -26.22 21.19 -32.83
C GLU A 15 -25.66 19.99 -32.06
N PRO A 16 -24.48 20.09 -31.43
CA PRO A 16 -23.99 19.05 -30.54
C PRO A 16 -24.87 19.06 -29.29
N GLU A 17 -25.97 18.30 -29.35
CA GLU A 17 -26.85 18.06 -28.22
C GLU A 17 -26.00 17.57 -27.05
N GLY A 18 -26.06 18.35 -25.96
CA GLY A 18 -25.18 18.34 -24.81
C GLY A 18 -24.37 17.06 -24.60
N ALA A 19 -23.09 17.12 -24.96
CA ALA A 19 -22.05 16.31 -24.35
C ALA A 19 -21.89 16.76 -22.88
N GLN A 20 -22.90 16.52 -22.06
CA GLN A 20 -22.76 16.51 -20.62
C GLN A 20 -21.89 15.29 -20.33
N ALA A 21 -20.57 15.50 -20.36
CA ALA A 21 -19.59 14.61 -19.80
C ALA A 21 -19.86 14.54 -18.30
N GLY A 22 -20.88 13.76 -17.94
CA GLY A 22 -21.22 13.47 -16.58
C GLY A 22 -19.97 12.91 -15.94
N ILE A 23 -19.48 13.58 -14.90
CA ILE A 23 -18.45 13.04 -14.03
C ILE A 23 -19.10 11.83 -13.36
N VAL A 24 -18.98 10.66 -14.01
CA VAL A 24 -19.39 9.39 -13.44
C VAL A 24 -18.44 9.18 -12.27
N LYS A 25 -18.90 9.51 -11.07
CA LYS A 25 -18.23 9.13 -9.82
C LYS A 25 -18.28 7.61 -9.75
N LYS A 26 -17.29 6.94 -10.37
CA LYS A 26 -17.04 5.53 -10.14
C LYS A 26 -16.64 5.40 -8.68
N THR A 27 -17.60 5.08 -7.83
CA THR A 27 -17.34 4.70 -6.46
C THR A 27 -16.45 3.46 -6.51
N LEU A 28 -15.25 3.58 -5.96
CA LEU A 28 -14.28 2.49 -5.93
C LEU A 28 -14.91 1.33 -5.14
N GLY A 29 -14.95 0.15 -5.74
CA GLY A 29 -15.62 -1.02 -5.17
C GLY A 29 -15.03 -1.44 -3.81
N PRO A 30 -15.71 -2.35 -3.08
CA PRO A 30 -15.29 -2.77 -1.74
C PRO A 30 -13.86 -3.34 -1.69
N GLY A 31 -13.36 -3.91 -2.79
CA GLY A 31 -11.98 -4.37 -2.90
C GLY A 31 -10.93 -3.25 -2.78
N PHE A 32 -11.23 -2.04 -3.29
CA PHE A 32 -10.34 -0.89 -3.13
C PHE A 32 -10.25 -0.47 -1.67
N TRP A 33 -11.38 -0.42 -0.97
CA TRP A 33 -11.42 -0.09 0.45
C TRP A 33 -10.69 -1.11 1.32
N LEU A 34 -10.74 -2.39 0.96
CA LEU A 34 -9.96 -3.44 1.63
C LEU A 34 -8.46 -3.23 1.43
N ALA A 35 -8.02 -2.89 0.22
CA ALA A 35 -6.62 -2.58 -0.07
C ALA A 35 -6.14 -1.32 0.70
N VAL A 36 -6.95 -0.26 0.71
CA VAL A 36 -6.64 0.96 1.47
C VAL A 36 -6.56 0.66 2.97
N GLY A 37 -7.52 -0.10 3.52
CA GLY A 37 -7.51 -0.51 4.92
C GLY A 37 -6.25 -1.30 5.29
N TRP A 38 -5.81 -2.22 4.42
CA TRP A 38 -4.59 -2.99 4.62
C TRP A 38 -3.33 -2.12 4.62
N ILE A 39 -3.22 -1.17 3.69
CA ILE A 39 -2.08 -0.22 3.66
C ILE A 39 -2.07 0.65 4.91
N VAL A 40 -3.24 1.20 5.30
CA VAL A 40 -3.37 2.02 6.52
C VAL A 40 -2.95 1.23 7.76
N LEU A 41 -3.34 -0.05 7.86
CA LEU A 41 -2.91 -0.94 8.94
C LEU A 41 -1.38 -1.06 8.99
N ILE A 42 -0.71 -1.32 7.87
CA ILE A 42 0.75 -1.45 7.81
C ILE A 42 1.42 -0.13 8.21
N VAL A 43 0.92 1.00 7.72
CA VAL A 43 1.46 2.32 8.07
C VAL A 43 1.31 2.58 9.57
N LEU A 44 0.16 2.28 10.16
CA LEU A 44 -0.06 2.40 11.59
C LEU A 44 0.91 1.53 12.38
N LEU A 45 1.08 0.25 12.00
CA LEU A 45 2.04 -0.65 12.64
C LEU A 45 3.48 -0.14 12.55
N ALA A 46 3.88 0.41 11.40
CA ALA A 46 5.22 0.95 11.19
C ALA A 46 5.48 2.25 11.97
N VAL A 47 4.48 3.13 12.09
CA VAL A 47 4.58 4.38 12.86
C VAL A 47 4.52 4.11 14.37
N LEU A 48 3.68 3.16 14.79
CA LEU A 48 3.55 2.74 16.19
C LEU A 48 4.64 1.75 16.62
N ALA A 49 5.49 1.28 15.69
CA ALA A 49 6.59 0.35 15.96
C ALA A 49 7.46 0.70 17.20
N PRO A 50 7.88 1.95 17.44
CA PRO A 50 8.66 2.29 18.63
C PRO A 50 7.85 2.35 19.94
N VAL A 51 6.51 2.42 19.85
CA VAL A 51 5.61 2.47 21.02
C VAL A 51 5.06 1.08 21.36
N LEU A 52 4.98 0.19 20.37
CA LEU A 52 4.64 -1.21 20.57
C LEU A 52 5.73 -1.93 21.37
N PRO A 53 5.38 -2.87 22.27
CA PRO A 53 6.34 -3.70 23.00
C PRO A 53 6.96 -4.76 22.06
N LEU A 54 7.55 -4.33 20.96
CA LEU A 54 8.28 -5.16 20.02
C LEU A 54 9.70 -5.41 20.54
N LYS A 55 10.20 -6.61 20.26
CA LYS A 55 11.59 -6.96 20.56
C LYS A 55 12.52 -6.10 19.72
N ASP A 56 13.72 -5.82 20.24
CA ASP A 56 14.73 -5.10 19.47
C ASP A 56 15.03 -5.88 18.17
N PRO A 57 14.85 -5.27 16.99
CA PRO A 57 15.01 -5.95 15.71
C PRO A 57 16.45 -6.42 15.44
N ASN A 58 17.44 -5.87 16.15
CA ASN A 58 18.85 -6.21 16.00
C ASN A 58 19.39 -7.05 17.16
N ALA A 59 18.61 -7.26 18.22
CA ALA A 59 19.02 -8.11 19.32
C ALA A 59 19.03 -9.59 18.88
N ASN A 60 20.14 -10.26 19.19
CA ASN A 60 20.28 -11.69 18.95
C ASN A 60 19.75 -12.45 20.17
N PHE A 61 18.65 -13.17 20.04
CA PHE A 61 18.05 -13.96 21.12
C PHE A 61 18.56 -15.41 21.07
N ILE A 62 19.88 -15.57 21.03
CA ILE A 62 20.51 -16.90 21.00
C ILE A 62 20.16 -17.61 22.30
N ASP A 63 19.40 -18.70 22.20
CA ASP A 63 19.11 -19.54 23.34
C ASP A 63 20.32 -20.44 23.65
N ILE A 64 21.08 -20.03 24.66
CA ILE A 64 22.23 -20.77 25.18
C ILE A 64 21.75 -21.94 26.07
N GLN A 65 20.48 -21.98 26.46
CA GLN A 65 19.93 -22.93 27.44
C GLN A 65 19.27 -24.19 26.82
N GLY A 66 19.33 -24.38 25.50
CA GLY A 66 19.17 -25.71 24.90
C GLY A 66 17.92 -25.96 24.05
N LYS A 67 17.19 -24.95 23.57
CA LYS A 67 16.08 -25.16 22.60
C LYS A 67 16.54 -25.42 21.16
N GLY A 68 17.84 -25.57 20.92
CA GLY A 68 18.41 -25.87 19.61
C GLY A 68 19.14 -24.70 18.96
N ARG A 69 19.63 -24.91 17.73
CA ARG A 69 20.30 -23.86 16.94
C ARG A 69 19.24 -23.10 16.12
N PRO A 70 19.37 -21.77 15.96
CA PRO A 70 18.50 -21.02 15.05
C PRO A 70 18.57 -21.56 13.60
N PRO A 71 17.54 -21.32 12.78
CA PRO A 71 16.36 -20.51 13.04
C PRO A 71 15.34 -21.20 13.98
N TYR A 72 14.75 -20.43 14.88
CA TYR A 72 13.66 -20.88 15.75
C TYR A 72 12.33 -20.79 15.01
N GLY A 73 11.51 -21.84 15.11
CA GLY A 73 10.16 -21.83 14.56
C GLY A 73 9.21 -20.84 15.28
N PRO A 74 8.00 -20.63 14.73
CA PRO A 74 6.99 -19.76 15.33
C PRO A 74 6.65 -20.26 16.75
N SER A 75 6.79 -19.37 17.73
CA SER A 75 6.58 -19.66 19.16
C SER A 75 6.05 -18.41 19.87
N GLY A 76 5.54 -18.54 21.09
CA GLY A 76 5.04 -17.39 21.87
C GLY A 76 6.09 -16.29 22.07
N ASP A 77 7.37 -16.66 22.07
CA ASP A 77 8.49 -15.72 22.10
C ASP A 77 8.80 -15.11 20.72
N HIS A 78 8.64 -15.88 19.63
CA HIS A 78 8.95 -15.45 18.27
C HIS A 78 7.74 -15.71 17.38
N TRP A 79 6.86 -14.72 17.23
CA TRP A 79 5.56 -14.90 16.56
C TRP A 79 5.69 -15.37 15.11
N LEU A 80 6.69 -14.85 14.38
CA LEU A 80 7.03 -15.30 13.02
C LEU A 80 8.26 -16.22 12.98
N GLY A 81 8.76 -16.64 14.14
CA GLY A 81 10.06 -17.32 14.26
C GLY A 81 11.24 -16.36 14.27
N SER A 82 12.44 -16.92 14.20
CA SER A 82 13.69 -16.18 14.15
C SER A 82 14.45 -16.41 12.86
N ASP A 83 15.34 -15.48 12.51
CA ASP A 83 16.33 -15.67 11.47
C ASP A 83 17.47 -16.61 11.94
N GLN A 84 18.43 -16.92 11.05
CA GLN A 84 19.64 -17.69 11.31
C GLN A 84 20.48 -17.11 12.46
N ASP A 85 20.39 -15.80 12.69
CA ASP A 85 21.06 -15.08 13.78
C ASP A 85 20.25 -15.03 15.10
N ALA A 86 19.17 -15.82 15.22
CA ALA A 86 18.25 -15.78 16.36
C ALA A 86 17.57 -14.42 16.58
N ARG A 87 17.40 -13.62 15.53
CA ARG A 87 16.69 -12.33 15.58
C ARG A 87 15.20 -12.51 15.30
N ASP A 88 14.34 -11.76 15.99
CA ASP A 88 12.89 -11.81 15.78
C ASP A 88 12.48 -11.25 14.40
N MET A 89 11.85 -12.10 13.60
CA MET A 89 11.45 -11.80 12.22
C MET A 89 10.25 -10.84 12.16
N LEU A 90 9.34 -10.89 13.14
CA LEU A 90 8.20 -9.96 13.22
C LEU A 90 8.70 -8.53 13.45
N SER A 91 9.55 -8.38 14.46
CA SER A 91 10.13 -7.09 14.81
C SER A 91 10.93 -6.52 13.63
N ARG A 92 11.75 -7.32 12.94
CA ARG A 92 12.49 -6.88 11.73
C ARG A 92 11.57 -6.45 10.58
N THR A 93 10.46 -7.13 10.37
CA THR A 93 9.50 -6.77 9.31
C THR A 93 8.84 -5.43 9.60
N ILE A 94 8.40 -5.20 10.83
CA ILE A 94 7.74 -3.94 11.23
C ILE A 94 8.72 -2.76 11.20
N TYR A 95 9.92 -2.93 11.76
CA TYR A 95 10.96 -1.89 11.73
C TYR A 95 11.47 -1.63 10.30
N GLY A 96 11.58 -2.68 9.48
CA GLY A 96 11.91 -2.54 8.05
C GLY A 96 10.85 -1.74 7.28
N ALA A 97 9.56 -1.99 7.55
CA ALA A 97 8.46 -1.22 6.95
C ALA A 97 8.56 0.27 7.28
N ARG A 98 8.92 0.62 8.52
CA ARG A 98 9.17 2.02 8.93
C ARG A 98 10.29 2.67 8.11
N VAL A 99 11.42 1.98 7.92
CA VAL A 99 12.54 2.50 7.11
C VAL A 99 12.12 2.69 5.66
N SER A 100 11.42 1.72 5.06
CA SER A 100 10.90 1.83 3.69
C SER A 100 9.94 3.00 3.52
N LEU A 101 9.07 3.27 4.51
CA LEU A 101 8.20 4.44 4.49
C LEU A 101 9.01 5.74 4.52
N VAL A 102 9.97 5.86 5.44
CA VAL A 102 10.82 7.07 5.53
C VAL A 102 11.57 7.33 4.24
N VAL A 103 12.20 6.30 3.66
CA VAL A 103 12.94 6.43 2.39
C VAL A 103 12.00 6.77 1.23
N GLY A 104 10.84 6.09 1.14
CA GLY A 104 9.85 6.36 0.09
C GLY A 104 9.31 7.79 0.15
N PHE A 105 8.98 8.29 1.35
CA PHE A 105 8.56 9.68 1.54
C PHE A 105 9.69 10.67 1.25
N SER A 106 10.93 10.36 1.66
CA SER A 106 12.09 11.23 1.39
C SER A 106 12.46 11.28 -0.09
N ALA A 107 12.13 10.25 -0.87
CA ALA A 107 12.42 10.19 -2.31
C ALA A 107 11.43 11.01 -3.16
N VAL A 108 10.22 11.25 -2.66
CA VAL A 108 9.17 12.01 -3.37
C VAL A 108 9.09 13.49 -2.95
N ALA A 109 9.52 13.80 -1.72
CA ALA A 109 9.55 15.15 -1.16
C ALA A 109 10.74 15.97 -1.71
#